data_AF-A0A842SM71-F1
#
_entry.id   AF-A0A842SM71-F1
#
_cell.length_a   1.000
_cell.length_b   1.000
_cell.length_c   1.000
_cell.angle_alpha   90.00
_cell.angle_beta   90.00
_cell.angle_gamma   90.00
#
_symmetry.space_group_name_H-M   'P 1'
#
loop_
_entity.id
_entity.type
_entity.pdbx_description
1 polymer ?
#
loop_
_entity_poly.entity_id
_entity_poly.type
_entity_poly.pdbx_seq_one_letter_code
_entity_poly.pdbx_strand_id
1 'polypeptide(L)' 'MPLCEICGMEVPEVYCCVECDSKFCEECGDIKNKLCYDCQGWEEEPMDGWSEDPLN' A
#
# COMPACT_ATOMS: atom_id res chain seq x y z
N MET A 1 15.08 -17.06 7.84
CA MET A 1 14.82 -15.63 7.60
C MET A 1 13.34 -15.48 7.24
N PRO A 2 12.65 -14.40 7.62
CA PRO A 2 11.26 -14.21 7.19
C PRO A 2 11.15 -14.06 5.67
N LEU A 3 10.00 -14.46 5.12
CA LEU A 3 9.69 -14.37 3.69
C LEU A 3 8.83 -13.14 3.42
N CYS A 4 9.22 -12.32 2.46
CA CYS A 4 8.37 -11.26 1.93
C CYS A 4 7.32 -11.88 1.00
N GLU A 5 6.04 -11.70 1.31
CA GLU A 5 4.91 -12.22 0.53
C GLU A 5 4.65 -11.39 -0.73
N ILE A 6 5.23 -10.18 -0.83
CA ILE A 6 5.11 -9.31 -2.00
C ILE A 6 6.13 -9.69 -3.10
N CYS A 7 7.41 -9.84 -2.76
CA CYS A 7 8.46 -10.16 -3.72
C CYS A 7 8.90 -11.64 -3.73
N GLY A 8 8.45 -12.43 -2.77
CA GLY A 8 8.77 -13.87 -2.68
C GLY A 8 10.22 -14.18 -2.27
N MET A 9 10.96 -13.20 -1.77
CA MET A 9 12.36 -13.37 -1.33
C MET A 9 12.47 -13.48 0.20
N GLU A 10 13.44 -14.26 0.68
CA GLU A 10 13.82 -14.26 2.09
C GLU A 10 14.59 -12.98 2.42
N VAL A 11 14.14 -12.25 3.43
CA VAL A 11 14.66 -10.93 3.82
C VAL A 11 15.01 -10.90 5.31
N PRO A 12 15.84 -9.96 5.79
CA PRO A 12 16.17 -9.88 7.21
C PRO A 12 14.97 -9.53 8.09
N GLU A 13 14.07 -8.68 7.59
CA GLU A 13 12.92 -8.18 8.34
C GLU A 13 11.70 -8.05 7.43
N VAL A 14 10.52 -8.32 7.99
CA VAL A 14 9.22 -8.12 7.33
C VAL A 14 8.29 -7.36 8.26
N TYR A 15 7.45 -6.53 7.65
CA TYR A 15 6.41 -5.74 8.28
C TYR A 15 5.04 -6.26 7.86
N CYS A 16 4.03 -6.11 8.70
CA CYS A 16 2.67 -6.56 8.42
C CYS A 16 1.85 -5.39 7.91
N CYS A 17 1.22 -5.56 6.74
CA CYS A 17 0.28 -4.57 6.22
C CYS A 17 -0.92 -4.45 7.16
N VAL A 18 -1.38 -3.23 7.46
CA VAL A 18 -2.55 -2.99 8.32
C VAL A 18 -3.89 -3.23 7.62
N GLU A 19 -3.90 -3.24 6.27
CA GLU A 19 -5.12 -3.40 5.47
C GLU A 19 -5.36 -4.86 5.05
N CYS A 20 -4.31 -5.58 4.66
CA CYS A 20 -4.41 -6.92 4.06
C CYS A 20 -3.65 -8.01 4.80
N ASP A 21 -3.04 -7.68 5.95
CA ASP A 21 -2.23 -8.59 6.79
C ASP A 21 -1.04 -9.27 6.09
N SER A 22 -0.71 -8.86 4.86
CA SER A 22 0.40 -9.42 4.09
C SER A 22 1.74 -8.97 4.64
N LYS A 23 2.74 -9.86 4.59
CA LYS A 23 4.11 -9.55 5.05
C LYS A 23 4.95 -8.94 3.93
N PHE A 24 5.50 -7.75 4.15
CA PHE A 24 6.30 -7.03 3.16
C PHE A 24 7.68 -6.63 3.72
N CYS A 25 8.71 -6.55 2.87
CA CYS A 25 10.03 -6.03 3.26
C CYS A 25 10.09 -4.50 3.13
N GLU A 26 11.16 -3.88 3.62
CA GLU A 26 11.35 -2.41 3.56
C GLU A 26 11.27 -1.80 2.15
N GLU A 27 11.52 -2.59 1.10
CA GLU A 27 11.44 -2.15 -0.30
C GLU A 27 10.07 -2.39 -0.93
N CYS A 28 9.22 -3.22 -0.32
CA CYS A 28 7.93 -3.64 -0.87
C CYS A 28 6.72 -3.00 -0.16
N GLY A 29 6.94 -1.96 0.64
CA GLY A 29 5.88 -1.20 1.29
C GLY A 29 6.42 -0.02 2.10
N ASP A 30 5.51 0.72 2.72
CA ASP A 30 5.84 1.84 3.60
C ASP A 30 5.74 1.41 5.06
N ILE A 31 6.90 1.38 5.73
CA ILE A 31 7.04 1.02 7.15
C ILE A 31 6.32 2.04 8.05
N LYS A 32 6.27 3.32 7.67
CA LYS A 32 5.65 4.38 8.48
C LYS A 32 4.15 4.19 8.54
N ASN A 33 3.54 3.95 7.39
CA ASN A 33 2.10 3.75 7.26
C ASN A 33 1.69 2.28 7.45
N LYS A 34 2.67 1.36 7.51
CA LYS A 34 2.48 -0.10 7.56
C LYS A 34 1.57 -0.60 6.42
N LEU A 35 1.83 -0.11 5.21
CA LEU A 35 1.09 -0.50 4.01
C LEU A 35 2.03 -1.20 3.04
N CYS A 36 1.63 -2.37 2.53
CA CYS A 36 2.36 -2.99 1.42
C CYS A 36 2.16 -2.19 0.12
N TYR A 37 3.01 -2.42 -0.87
CA TYR A 37 2.95 -1.76 -2.18
C TYR A 37 1.56 -1.78 -2.81
N ASP A 38 0.87 -2.93 -2.73
CA ASP A 38 -0.47 -3.09 -3.29
C ASP A 38 -1.51 -2.20 -2.60
N CYS A 39 -1.40 -2.01 -1.27
CA CYS A 39 -2.32 -1.17 -0.49
C CYS A 39 -1.95 0.32 -0.54
N GLN A 40 -0.68 0.67 -0.76
CA GLN A 40 -0.26 2.06 -0.93
C GLN A 40 -0.91 2.72 -2.15
N GLY A 41 -1.16 1.95 -3.22
CA GLY A 41 -1.84 2.45 -4.42
C GLY A 41 -3.33 2.75 -4.26
N TRP A 42 -3.92 2.43 -3.09
CA TRP A 42 -5.32 2.70 -2.75
C TRP A 42 -5.51 3.98 -1.93
N GLU A 43 -4.45 4.77 -1.71
CA GLU A 43 -4.65 6.19 -1.46
C GLU A 43 -5.14 6.80 -2.78
N GLU A 44 -6.44 6.58 -3.04
CA GLU A 44 -7.23 7.33 -4.00
C GLU A 44 -6.85 8.79 -3.79
N GLU A 45 -6.25 9.40 -4.81
CA GLU A 45 -6.21 10.86 -4.86
C GLU A 45 -7.63 11.33 -4.52
N PRO A 46 -7.81 12.27 -3.56
CA PRO A 46 -9.11 12.87 -3.36
C PRO A 46 -9.54 13.38 -4.74
N MET A 47 -10.59 12.76 -5.29
CA MET A 47 -11.20 13.18 -6.54
C MET A 47 -11.93 14.51 -6.26
N ASP A 48 -11.17 15.55 -5.93
CA ASP A 48 -11.65 16.90 -5.71
C ASP A 48 -11.99 17.49 -7.08
N GLY A 49 -13.28 17.41 -7.42
CA GLY A 49 -13.90 18.39 -8.29
C GLY A 49 -14.08 17.97 -9.75
N TRP A 50 -14.96 17.00 -10.00
CA TRP A 50 -15.84 17.14 -11.17
C TRP A 50 -16.95 18.12 -10.76
N SER A 51 -16.71 19.43 -10.96
CA SER A 51 -17.80 20.40 -10.96
C SER A 51 -18.75 20.01 -12.07
N GLU A 52 -19.89 19.44 -11.68
CA GLU A 52 -21.06 19.31 -12.54
C GLU A 52 -21.53 20.73 -12.87
N ASP A 53 -21.22 21.20 -14.08
CA ASP A 53 -21.76 22.44 -14.63
C ASP A 53 -23.30 22.30 -14.65
N PRO A 54 -24.08 23.10 -13.87
CA PRO A 54 -25.52 23.04 -13.98
C PRO A 54 -25.91 23.73 -15.29
N LEU A 55 -26.14 22.94 -16.33
CA LEU A 55 -26.83 23.36 -17.54
C LEU A 55 -28.20 23.93 -17.15
N ASN A 56 -28.32 25.26 -17.15
CA ASN A 56 -29.59 25.97 -17.17
C ASN A 56 -29.65 26.94 -18.34
#